data_AF-A0A257S1L0-F1
#
_entry.id   AF-A0A257S1L0-F1
#
_cell.length_a   1.000
_cell.length_b   1.000
_cell.length_c   1.000
_cell.angle_alpha   90.00
_cell.angle_beta   90.00
_cell.angle_gamma   90.00
#
_symmetry.space_group_name_H-M   'P 1'
#
loop_
_entity.id
_entity.type
_entity.pdbx_description
1 polymer ?
#
loop_
_entity_poly.entity_id
_entity_poly.type
_entity_poly.pdbx_seq_one_letter_code
_entity_poly.pdbx_strand_id
1 'polypeptide(L)'
;MIARALATLLALAGALSGTPARHRPGSAAAAQLATDTFPHARHAKLFTTCASCHAGIATGDTAATWPSPELCAGCHNGDLVRRVSWTPRPPRITNLTFDHVPHVAMFEAMDSGGATCQRCHAPADSLPFMDVGRASPARCVGCHGQGATSHLTQTSCEPCHATLHDAAALDTATIRAFPKPPSHDSAWILHHQAAATGPTCTVCHAQQFCASCHVNARMVQAIESLPPDGRVAAMVRGRRVTYPRPPSHLAADWDHAHGAVAKAGVAECANCHARESCLGCHRIQERVPAIAALPRRTSGGAFGVDLAGLRPADHLPDMQLRHRAL
;
A
#
# COMPACT_ATOMS: atom_id res chain seq x y z
N MET A 1 40.31 37.96 67.15
CA MET A 1 40.40 36.56 67.64
C MET A 1 39.48 35.73 66.76
N ILE A 2 40.04 35.03 65.75
CA ILE A 2 40.05 33.55 65.65
C ILE A 2 38.62 32.99 65.83
N ALA A 3 37.93 32.48 64.81
CA ALA A 3 38.32 31.30 64.05
C ALA A 3 37.69 31.25 62.66
N ARG A 4 38.50 30.77 61.71
CA ARG A 4 38.11 30.32 60.37
C ARG A 4 37.46 28.94 60.48
N ALA A 5 36.34 28.72 59.80
CA ALA A 5 35.86 27.38 59.45
C ALA A 5 35.67 27.32 57.92
N LEU A 6 36.57 26.58 57.27
CA LEU A 6 36.44 26.17 55.88
C LEU A 6 35.32 25.13 55.80
N ALA A 7 34.33 25.37 54.93
CA ALA A 7 33.41 24.34 54.47
C ALA A 7 33.60 24.15 52.97
N THR A 8 34.24 23.03 52.64
CA THR A 8 34.51 22.52 51.30
C THR A 8 33.20 22.13 50.63
N LEU A 9 32.80 22.82 49.56
CA LEU A 9 31.67 22.42 48.72
C LEU A 9 32.18 21.47 47.63
N LEU A 10 31.89 20.18 47.82
CA LEU A 10 32.05 19.11 46.83
C LEU A 10 31.12 19.39 45.64
N ALA A 11 31.70 19.62 44.46
CA ALA A 11 30.97 19.62 43.20
C ALA A 11 30.67 18.17 42.80
N LEU A 12 29.40 17.75 42.90
CA LEU A 12 28.93 16.52 42.27
C LEU A 12 28.83 16.76 40.74
N ALA A 13 29.82 16.25 40.01
CA ALA A 13 29.70 16.03 38.57
C ALA A 13 28.72 14.87 38.33
N GLY A 14 27.46 15.21 38.02
CA GLY A 14 26.47 14.26 37.52
C GLY A 14 26.88 13.79 36.12
N ALA A 15 27.41 12.57 36.03
CA ALA A 15 27.63 11.88 34.77
C ALA A 15 26.28 11.64 34.07
N LEU A 16 26.03 12.37 32.99
CA LEU A 16 24.98 12.06 32.03
C LEU A 16 25.38 10.76 31.32
N SER A 17 24.89 9.63 31.83
CA SER A 17 24.91 8.34 31.15
C SER A 17 24.02 8.40 29.91
N GLY A 18 24.56 8.95 28.82
CA GLY A 18 23.99 8.84 27.49
C GLY A 18 24.00 7.38 27.08
N THR A 19 22.84 6.71 27.15
CA THR A 19 22.65 5.41 26.51
C THR A 19 22.91 5.58 25.01
N PRO A 20 23.86 4.86 24.40
CA PRO A 20 24.00 4.90 22.95
C PRO A 20 22.72 4.32 22.38
N ALA A 21 21.98 5.15 21.64
CA ALA A 21 20.86 4.73 20.83
C ALA A 21 21.35 3.60 19.93
N ARG A 22 20.97 2.36 20.24
CA ARG A 22 21.18 1.21 19.39
C ARG A 22 20.52 1.53 18.05
N HIS A 23 21.34 1.89 17.07
CA HIS A 23 20.96 1.91 15.67
C HIS A 23 20.34 0.55 15.36
N ARG A 24 19.02 0.52 15.19
CA ARG A 24 18.37 -0.58 14.49
C ARG A 24 18.89 -0.52 13.06
N PRO A 25 19.58 -1.55 12.54
CA PRO A 25 19.87 -1.64 11.12
C PRO A 25 18.56 -2.00 10.42
N GLY A 26 17.67 -1.01 10.31
CA GLY A 26 16.40 -1.08 9.61
C GLY A 26 16.47 -0.21 8.37
N SER A 27 17.34 -0.55 7.43
CA SER A 27 17.33 0.00 6.06
C SER A 27 18.26 -0.71 5.07
N ALA A 28 19.22 -1.52 5.53
CA ALA A 28 20.03 -2.35 4.62
C ALA A 28 19.23 -3.47 3.92
N ALA A 29 18.07 -3.87 4.46
CA ALA A 29 17.21 -4.90 3.87
C ALA A 29 16.37 -4.40 2.67
N ALA A 30 16.32 -3.09 2.41
CA ALA A 30 15.62 -2.53 1.24
C ALA A 30 16.57 -2.29 0.03
N ALA A 31 17.88 -2.41 0.22
CA ALA A 31 18.88 -2.24 -0.84
C ALA A 31 19.25 -3.56 -1.56
N GLN A 32 18.72 -4.70 -1.12
CA GLN A 32 18.99 -6.01 -1.73
C GLN A 32 18.02 -6.35 -2.88
N LEU A 33 17.53 -5.36 -3.62
CA LEU A 33 16.65 -5.56 -4.77
C LEU A 33 17.47 -5.48 -6.07
N ALA A 34 18.00 -6.66 -6.44
CA ALA A 34 18.56 -7.04 -7.73
C ALA A 34 19.90 -6.41 -8.13
N THR A 35 20.98 -6.98 -7.62
CA THR A 35 22.21 -7.08 -8.42
C THR A 35 21.90 -7.85 -9.68
N ASP A 36 22.03 -7.20 -10.84
CA ASP A 36 22.18 -7.91 -12.10
C ASP A 36 23.41 -8.81 -11.96
N THR A 37 23.21 -10.12 -11.86
CA THR A 37 24.32 -11.07 -11.70
C THR A 37 25.17 -11.15 -12.95
N PHE A 38 24.63 -10.69 -14.08
CA PHE A 38 25.35 -10.56 -15.33
C PHE A 38 26.06 -9.20 -15.41
N PRO A 39 27.40 -9.16 -15.55
CA PRO A 39 28.15 -7.90 -15.60
C PRO A 39 28.08 -7.27 -16.99
N HIS A 40 26.95 -6.64 -17.33
CA HIS A 40 26.70 -6.00 -18.63
C HIS A 40 27.86 -5.10 -19.09
N ALA A 41 28.37 -4.22 -18.21
CA ALA A 41 29.48 -3.32 -18.52
C ALA A 41 30.77 -4.05 -18.99
N ARG A 42 31.01 -5.29 -18.55
CA ARG A 42 32.18 -6.08 -19.01
C ARG A 42 32.01 -6.62 -20.43
N HIS A 43 30.79 -6.63 -20.95
CA HIS A 43 30.44 -7.12 -22.28
C HIS A 43 30.18 -5.98 -23.29
N ALA A 44 30.26 -4.73 -22.85
CA ALA A 44 29.96 -3.53 -23.66
C ALA A 44 30.75 -3.43 -24.97
N LYS A 45 31.97 -4.00 -25.03
CA LYS A 45 32.82 -3.97 -26.23
C LYS A 45 32.59 -5.16 -27.18
N LEU A 46 31.84 -6.17 -26.75
CA LEU A 46 31.61 -7.40 -27.52
C LEU A 46 30.34 -7.33 -28.36
N PHE A 47 29.39 -6.48 -27.96
CA PHE A 47 28.09 -6.35 -28.60
C PHE A 47 27.84 -4.90 -28.98
N THR A 48 27.11 -4.69 -30.08
CA THR A 48 26.81 -3.34 -30.60
C THR A 48 25.38 -2.92 -30.30
N THR A 49 24.50 -3.85 -29.90
CA THR A 49 23.09 -3.56 -29.59
C THR A 49 22.61 -4.38 -28.39
N CYS A 50 21.59 -3.88 -27.69
CA CYS A 50 20.93 -4.63 -26.61
C CYS A 50 20.18 -5.86 -27.16
N ALA A 51 19.64 -5.76 -28.38
CA ALA A 51 18.89 -6.81 -29.05
C ALA A 51 19.74 -8.04 -29.41
N SER A 52 21.08 -7.91 -29.44
CA SER A 52 21.99 -9.06 -29.64
C SER A 52 21.83 -10.15 -28.57
N CYS A 53 21.37 -9.81 -27.36
CA CYS A 53 21.04 -10.78 -26.32
C CYS A 53 19.54 -10.81 -25.96
N HIS A 54 18.83 -9.70 -26.20
CA HIS A 54 17.41 -9.53 -25.88
C HIS A 54 16.53 -9.48 -27.14
N ALA A 55 16.77 -10.42 -28.07
CA ALA A 55 16.20 -10.40 -29.42
C ALA A 55 14.66 -10.37 -29.45
N GLY A 56 14.01 -10.97 -28.46
CA GLY A 56 12.55 -11.01 -28.38
C GLY A 56 11.87 -9.74 -27.88
N ILE A 57 12.62 -8.75 -27.36
CA ILE A 57 12.01 -7.55 -26.75
C ILE A 57 11.25 -6.70 -27.78
N ALA A 58 11.81 -6.50 -28.96
CA ALA A 58 11.19 -5.68 -30.01
C ALA A 58 9.98 -6.39 -30.66
N THR A 59 9.94 -7.72 -30.63
CA THR A 59 8.89 -8.53 -31.27
C THR A 59 7.84 -9.05 -30.30
N GLY A 60 8.07 -8.92 -28.99
CA GLY A 60 7.20 -9.50 -27.96
C GLY A 60 7.43 -11.00 -27.74
N ASP A 61 8.49 -11.58 -28.32
CA ASP A 61 8.85 -12.97 -28.08
C ASP A 61 9.44 -13.15 -26.67
N THR A 62 8.58 -13.63 -25.76
CA THR A 62 8.97 -13.89 -24.37
C THR A 62 10.04 -14.98 -24.22
N ALA A 63 10.14 -15.93 -25.16
CA ALA A 63 11.16 -16.97 -25.13
C ALA A 63 12.55 -16.43 -25.47
N ALA A 64 12.64 -15.41 -26.33
CA ALA A 64 13.87 -14.73 -26.72
C ALA A 64 14.15 -13.44 -25.92
N THR A 65 13.41 -13.19 -24.83
CA THR A 65 13.67 -12.06 -23.92
C THR A 65 15.03 -12.18 -23.25
N TRP A 66 15.48 -13.40 -22.96
CA TRP A 66 16.78 -13.68 -22.40
C TRP A 66 17.62 -14.46 -23.42
N PRO A 67 18.95 -14.28 -23.44
CA PRO A 67 19.81 -15.08 -24.31
C PRO A 67 19.73 -16.57 -23.92
N SER A 68 20.07 -17.47 -24.83
CA SER A 68 20.17 -18.90 -24.47
C SER A 68 21.50 -19.19 -23.75
N PRO A 69 21.58 -20.23 -22.90
CA PRO A 69 22.85 -20.64 -22.29
C PRO A 69 23.96 -20.94 -23.31
N GLU A 70 23.59 -21.42 -24.49
CA GLU A 70 24.52 -21.72 -25.59
C GLU A 70 25.23 -20.46 -26.11
N LEU A 71 24.53 -19.31 -26.14
CA LEU A 71 25.15 -18.04 -26.52
C LEU A 71 26.33 -17.71 -25.58
N CYS A 72 26.15 -17.94 -24.28
CA CYS A 72 27.21 -17.74 -23.29
C CYS A 72 28.36 -18.74 -23.47
N ALA A 73 28.02 -20.01 -23.72
CA ALA A 73 28.99 -21.09 -23.89
C ALA A 73 29.90 -20.90 -25.12
N GLY A 74 29.46 -20.14 -26.14
CA GLY A 74 30.26 -19.81 -27.31
C GLY A 74 31.59 -19.11 -26.99
N CYS A 75 31.63 -18.29 -25.94
CA CYS A 75 32.87 -17.67 -25.45
C CYS A 75 33.33 -18.26 -24.10
N HIS A 76 32.39 -18.63 -23.23
CA HIS A 76 32.67 -19.24 -21.94
C HIS A 76 32.79 -20.78 -22.05
N ASN A 77 33.67 -21.25 -22.94
CA ASN A 77 33.91 -22.68 -23.19
C ASN A 77 35.07 -23.27 -22.36
N GLY A 78 35.85 -22.42 -21.69
CA GLY A 78 37.05 -22.80 -20.93
C GLY A 78 38.36 -22.61 -21.70
N ASP A 79 38.28 -22.42 -23.02
CA ASP A 79 39.45 -22.20 -23.88
C ASP A 79 39.70 -20.70 -24.11
N LEU A 80 38.65 -19.92 -24.38
CA LEU A 80 38.73 -18.47 -24.55
C LEU A 80 38.53 -17.73 -23.22
N VAL A 81 37.45 -18.08 -22.53
CA VAL A 81 37.07 -17.50 -21.24
C VAL A 81 36.59 -18.63 -20.33
N ARG A 82 36.84 -18.48 -19.02
CA ARG A 82 36.37 -19.42 -17.98
C ARG A 82 34.91 -19.80 -18.18
N ARG A 83 34.58 -21.09 -18.10
CA ARG A 83 33.21 -21.58 -18.17
C ARG A 83 32.30 -20.94 -17.13
N VAL A 84 31.07 -20.67 -17.54
CA VAL A 84 30.00 -20.18 -16.67
C VAL A 84 28.76 -21.05 -16.85
N SER A 85 28.04 -21.25 -15.76
CA SER A 85 26.67 -21.76 -15.82
C SER A 85 25.77 -20.56 -15.62
N TRP A 86 25.11 -20.14 -16.70
CA TRP A 86 24.18 -19.03 -16.70
C TRP A 86 22.77 -19.56 -16.97
N THR A 87 21.80 -19.04 -16.23
CA THR A 87 20.38 -19.35 -16.44
C THR A 87 19.57 -18.06 -16.44
N PRO A 88 18.52 -17.96 -17.28
CA PRO A 88 17.61 -16.83 -17.25
C PRO A 88 16.95 -16.68 -15.90
N ARG A 89 16.76 -15.42 -15.47
CA ARG A 89 15.95 -15.12 -14.29
C ARG A 89 14.46 -15.32 -14.60
N PRO A 90 13.66 -15.83 -13.65
CA PRO A 90 12.23 -15.90 -13.84
C PRO A 90 11.63 -14.50 -14.01
N PRO A 91 10.49 -14.36 -14.71
CA PRO A 91 9.76 -13.11 -14.81
C PRO A 91 9.43 -12.56 -13.43
N ARG A 92 9.44 -11.22 -13.30
CA ARG A 92 8.96 -10.57 -12.09
C ARG A 92 7.44 -10.57 -12.08
N ILE A 93 6.87 -11.02 -10.96
CA ILE A 93 5.45 -10.90 -10.73
C ILE A 93 5.15 -9.48 -10.23
N THR A 94 4.34 -8.75 -10.99
CA THR A 94 3.89 -7.38 -10.67
C THR A 94 2.46 -7.21 -11.18
N ASN A 95 1.77 -6.15 -10.77
CA ASN A 95 0.54 -5.71 -11.43
C ASN A 95 0.80 -4.68 -12.54
N LEU A 96 2.05 -4.45 -12.95
CA LEU A 96 2.36 -3.51 -14.03
C LEU A 96 1.94 -4.13 -15.37
N THR A 97 1.11 -3.41 -16.13
CA THR A 97 0.76 -3.73 -17.51
C THR A 97 1.67 -2.92 -18.43
N PHE A 98 2.80 -3.51 -18.81
CA PHE A 98 3.78 -2.87 -19.68
C PHE A 98 4.12 -3.76 -20.88
N ASP A 99 4.22 -3.15 -22.06
CA ASP A 99 4.58 -3.81 -23.30
C ASP A 99 5.75 -3.08 -23.96
N HIS A 100 6.81 -3.82 -24.28
CA HIS A 100 7.99 -3.26 -24.95
C HIS A 100 7.75 -2.95 -26.41
N VAL A 101 6.93 -3.73 -27.13
CA VAL A 101 6.75 -3.61 -28.59
C VAL A 101 6.29 -2.21 -29.01
N PRO A 102 5.19 -1.65 -28.46
CA PRO A 102 4.76 -0.30 -28.83
C PRO A 102 5.76 0.77 -28.39
N HIS A 103 6.47 0.59 -27.27
CA HIS A 103 7.47 1.55 -26.81
C HIS A 103 8.71 1.57 -27.70
N VAL A 104 9.19 0.40 -28.13
CA VAL A 104 10.32 0.27 -29.06
C VAL A 104 9.94 0.91 -30.40
N ALA A 105 8.78 0.55 -30.97
CA ALA A 105 8.31 1.11 -32.23
C ALA A 105 8.19 2.65 -32.18
N MET A 106 7.67 3.19 -31.06
CA MET A 106 7.58 4.64 -30.85
C MET A 106 8.96 5.30 -30.89
N PHE A 107 9.96 4.77 -30.17
CA PHE A 107 11.29 5.39 -30.11
C PHE A 107 12.10 5.22 -31.41
N GLU A 108 11.87 4.13 -32.15
CA GLU A 108 12.43 3.94 -33.49
C GLU A 108 11.87 4.98 -34.47
N ALA A 109 10.56 5.23 -34.43
CA ALA A 109 9.90 6.23 -35.27
C ALA A 109 10.34 7.68 -34.98
N MET A 110 10.84 7.95 -33.77
CA MET A 110 11.32 9.28 -33.36
C MET A 110 12.78 9.57 -33.79
N ASP A 111 13.36 8.78 -34.71
CA ASP A 111 14.72 8.89 -35.28
C ASP A 111 15.81 9.25 -34.25
N SER A 112 15.70 8.67 -33.05
CA SER A 112 16.59 8.95 -31.92
C SER A 112 17.90 8.16 -31.95
N GLY A 113 18.34 7.69 -33.13
CA GLY A 113 19.67 7.11 -33.36
C GLY A 113 20.18 6.17 -32.27
N GLY A 114 19.77 4.90 -32.30
CA GLY A 114 20.56 3.81 -31.71
C GLY A 114 20.90 3.92 -30.21
N ALA A 115 19.95 4.27 -29.34
CA ALA A 115 20.01 4.04 -27.89
C ALA A 115 18.62 4.11 -27.22
N THR A 116 17.61 3.45 -27.79
CA THR A 116 16.20 3.52 -27.36
C THR A 116 15.96 2.86 -26.00
N CYS A 117 16.63 1.74 -25.72
CA CYS A 117 16.44 0.97 -24.49
C CYS A 117 16.91 1.73 -23.24
N GLN A 118 18.03 2.46 -23.34
CA GLN A 118 18.65 3.17 -22.22
C GLN A 118 17.78 4.28 -21.64
N ARG A 119 16.84 4.84 -22.43
CA ARG A 119 15.88 5.84 -21.93
C ARG A 119 15.08 5.32 -20.73
N CYS A 120 14.79 4.02 -20.71
CA CYS A 120 14.13 3.34 -19.61
C CYS A 120 15.10 2.54 -18.74
N HIS A 121 16.22 2.06 -19.30
CA HIS A 121 17.10 1.08 -18.69
C HIS A 121 18.51 1.58 -18.33
N ALA A 122 18.81 2.89 -18.36
CA ALA A 122 20.07 3.38 -17.78
C ALA A 122 19.97 3.46 -16.24
N PRO A 123 21.04 3.50 -15.45
CA PRO A 123 20.91 3.86 -14.03
C PRO A 123 20.66 5.36 -13.80
N ALA A 124 21.13 6.21 -14.73
CA ALA A 124 21.05 7.67 -14.71
C ALA A 124 21.03 8.22 -16.16
N ASP A 125 20.85 9.54 -16.32
CA ASP A 125 20.57 10.17 -17.63
C ASP A 125 21.73 10.14 -18.64
N SER A 126 22.97 9.88 -18.20
CA SER A 126 24.13 9.73 -19.08
C SER A 126 25.12 8.72 -18.49
N LEU A 127 25.19 7.53 -19.11
CA LEU A 127 26.09 6.46 -18.70
C LEU A 127 26.64 5.70 -19.91
N PRO A 128 27.75 4.95 -19.74
CA PRO A 128 28.33 4.12 -20.78
C PRO A 128 27.32 3.09 -21.33
N PHE A 129 27.48 2.70 -22.60
CA PHE A 129 26.73 1.58 -23.18
C PHE A 129 26.84 0.32 -22.31
N MET A 130 25.73 -0.40 -22.13
CA MET A 130 25.60 -1.55 -21.22
C MET A 130 25.79 -1.26 -19.72
N ASP A 131 25.68 0.00 -19.30
CA ASP A 131 25.34 0.30 -17.91
C ASP A 131 23.81 0.22 -17.75
N VAL A 132 23.33 -0.93 -17.28
CA VAL A 132 21.91 -1.28 -17.27
C VAL A 132 21.34 -1.17 -15.86
N GLY A 133 20.34 -0.31 -15.72
CA GLY A 133 19.48 -0.14 -14.55
C GLY A 133 18.05 -0.63 -14.82
N ARG A 134 17.27 -0.69 -13.74
CA ARG A 134 15.84 -0.96 -13.83
C ARG A 134 15.09 0.32 -14.18
N ALA A 135 14.08 0.20 -15.03
CA ALA A 135 13.09 1.25 -15.17
C ALA A 135 12.38 1.46 -13.82
N SER A 136 12.41 2.70 -13.34
CA SER A 136 11.68 3.12 -12.14
C SER A 136 10.34 3.74 -12.56
N PRO A 137 9.32 3.74 -11.68
CA PRO A 137 8.05 4.43 -11.96
C PRO A 137 8.25 5.91 -12.32
N ALA A 138 9.27 6.57 -11.78
CA ALA A 138 9.60 7.96 -12.10
C ALA A 138 9.90 8.17 -13.60
N ARG A 139 10.51 7.19 -14.27
CA ARG A 139 10.76 7.26 -15.72
C ARG A 139 9.48 7.17 -16.53
N CYS A 140 8.57 6.28 -16.15
CA CYS A 140 7.27 6.16 -16.78
C CYS A 140 6.51 7.50 -16.67
N VAL A 141 6.47 8.07 -15.47
CA VAL A 141 5.81 9.35 -15.19
C VAL A 141 6.47 10.52 -15.91
N GLY A 142 7.79 10.48 -16.16
CA GLY A 142 8.48 11.51 -16.94
C GLY A 142 7.89 11.74 -18.33
N CYS A 143 7.31 10.71 -18.96
CA CYS A 143 6.64 10.81 -20.26
C CYS A 143 5.11 10.74 -20.15
N HIS A 144 4.56 9.87 -19.30
CA HIS A 144 3.12 9.62 -19.19
C HIS A 144 2.41 10.44 -18.12
N GLY A 145 3.14 11.19 -17.29
CA GLY A 145 2.61 11.71 -16.03
C GLY A 145 1.67 12.91 -16.12
N GLN A 146 1.54 13.55 -17.29
CA GLN A 146 0.62 14.67 -17.58
C GLN A 146 0.36 15.61 -16.38
N GLY A 147 1.43 16.18 -15.82
CA GLY A 147 1.36 17.14 -14.71
C GLY A 147 1.55 16.56 -13.29
N ALA A 148 1.62 15.24 -13.13
CA ALA A 148 2.00 14.63 -11.87
C ALA A 148 3.51 14.75 -11.61
N THR A 149 3.86 15.12 -10.38
CA THR A 149 5.26 15.27 -9.94
C THR A 149 5.91 13.96 -9.51
N SER A 150 5.11 12.91 -9.25
CA SER A 150 5.58 11.58 -8.86
C SER A 150 4.57 10.49 -9.20
N HIS A 151 5.00 9.22 -9.13
CA HIS A 151 4.15 8.04 -9.35
C HIS A 151 2.97 7.96 -8.38
N LEU A 152 3.17 8.23 -7.09
CA LEU A 152 2.12 8.09 -6.07
C LEU A 152 1.21 9.31 -5.94
N THR A 153 1.44 10.35 -6.74
CA THR A 153 0.58 11.54 -6.81
C THR A 153 -0.31 11.54 -8.06
N GLN A 154 -0.33 10.44 -8.81
CA GLN A 154 -1.19 10.26 -9.97
C GLN A 154 -2.66 10.13 -9.56
N THR A 155 -3.56 10.60 -10.42
CA THR A 155 -5.02 10.47 -10.27
C THR A 155 -5.61 9.35 -11.13
N SER A 156 -4.78 8.68 -11.94
CA SER A 156 -5.15 7.53 -12.76
C SER A 156 -4.03 6.50 -12.74
N CYS A 157 -4.36 5.23 -12.47
CA CYS A 157 -3.39 4.16 -12.26
C CYS A 157 -3.57 2.99 -13.22
N GLU A 158 -4.81 2.76 -13.64
CA GLU A 158 -5.27 1.67 -14.49
C GLU A 158 -4.62 1.61 -15.88
N PRO A 159 -4.21 2.74 -16.51
CA PRO A 159 -3.48 2.66 -17.78
C PRO A 159 -2.13 1.94 -17.66
N CYS A 160 -1.54 1.90 -16.46
CA CYS A 160 -0.24 1.30 -16.22
C CYS A 160 -0.30 0.05 -15.33
N HIS A 161 -1.35 -0.09 -14.53
CA HIS A 161 -1.48 -1.18 -13.57
C HIS A 161 -2.80 -1.92 -13.74
N ALA A 162 -2.73 -3.25 -13.75
CA ALA A 162 -3.91 -4.09 -13.57
C ALA A 162 -4.49 -3.89 -12.16
N THR A 163 -5.79 -4.16 -12.02
CA THR A 163 -6.41 -4.21 -10.69
C THR A 163 -5.74 -5.29 -9.84
N LEU A 164 -5.80 -5.14 -8.52
CA LEU A 164 -5.28 -6.14 -7.61
C LEU A 164 -5.93 -7.51 -7.85
N HIS A 165 -7.24 -7.53 -8.12
CA HIS A 165 -7.99 -8.74 -8.43
C HIS A 165 -7.43 -9.45 -9.67
N ASP A 166 -7.21 -8.70 -10.76
CA ASP A 166 -6.73 -9.26 -12.03
C ASP A 166 -5.26 -9.70 -11.95
N ALA A 167 -4.47 -9.06 -11.08
CA ALA A 167 -3.08 -9.45 -10.80
C ALA A 167 -2.99 -10.70 -9.89
N ALA A 168 -3.66 -11.79 -10.27
CA ALA A 168 -3.83 -13.02 -9.47
C ALA A 168 -2.51 -13.72 -9.10
N ALA A 169 -1.44 -13.49 -9.86
CA ALA A 169 -0.12 -14.06 -9.60
C ALA A 169 0.58 -13.44 -8.36
N LEU A 170 0.17 -12.25 -7.92
CA LEU A 170 0.75 -11.61 -6.73
C LEU A 170 0.48 -12.43 -5.46
N ASP A 171 1.51 -12.59 -4.64
CA ASP A 171 1.35 -13.19 -3.31
C ASP A 171 0.98 -12.15 -2.25
N THR A 172 0.56 -12.62 -1.07
CA THR A 172 0.16 -11.73 0.03
C THR A 172 1.31 -10.88 0.57
N ALA A 173 2.56 -11.36 0.49
CA ALA A 173 3.72 -10.60 0.93
C ALA A 173 3.96 -9.38 0.04
N THR A 174 3.84 -9.56 -1.28
CA THR A 174 3.98 -8.49 -2.27
C THR A 174 2.85 -7.48 -2.14
N ILE A 175 1.61 -7.92 -1.96
CA ILE A 175 0.46 -7.02 -1.78
C ILE A 175 0.61 -6.17 -0.51
N ARG A 176 1.10 -6.76 0.60
CA ARG A 176 1.39 -6.01 1.84
C ARG A 176 2.50 -4.97 1.68
N ALA A 177 3.39 -5.17 0.73
CA ALA A 177 4.52 -4.28 0.46
C ALA A 177 4.16 -3.11 -0.48
N PHE A 178 2.90 -3.03 -0.96
CA PHE A 178 2.45 -1.88 -1.75
C PHE A 178 2.70 -0.57 -1.00
N PRO A 179 3.25 0.45 -1.68
CA PRO A 179 3.57 1.71 -1.04
C PRO A 179 2.29 2.45 -0.65
N LYS A 180 2.32 3.06 0.52
CA LYS A 180 1.24 3.92 1.01
C LYS A 180 1.34 5.29 0.33
N PRO A 181 0.33 5.74 -0.44
CA PRO A 181 0.36 7.05 -1.07
C PRO A 181 0.34 8.20 -0.04
N PRO A 182 0.88 9.38 -0.36
CA PRO A 182 0.84 10.55 0.52
C PRO A 182 -0.58 10.97 0.92
N SER A 183 -1.59 10.69 0.09
CA SER A 183 -3.00 10.97 0.38
C SER A 183 -3.57 10.18 1.56
N HIS A 184 -2.91 9.11 2.02
CA HIS A 184 -3.38 8.26 3.10
C HIS A 184 -2.89 8.78 4.47
N ASP A 185 -3.22 10.00 4.86
CA ASP A 185 -2.87 10.47 6.20
C ASP A 185 -3.69 9.78 7.31
N SER A 186 -3.50 10.20 8.57
CA SER A 186 -4.23 9.63 9.71
C SER A 186 -5.71 10.03 9.76
N ALA A 187 -6.09 11.13 9.12
CA ALA A 187 -7.47 11.59 9.02
C ALA A 187 -8.20 10.98 7.82
N TRP A 188 -7.47 10.32 6.91
CA TRP A 188 -7.98 9.82 5.63
C TRP A 188 -9.32 9.09 5.71
N ILE A 189 -9.49 8.23 6.71
CA ILE A 189 -10.71 7.46 6.93
C ILE A 189 -11.98 8.32 7.00
N LEU A 190 -11.87 9.59 7.41
CA LEU A 190 -12.98 10.53 7.55
C LEU A 190 -13.36 11.27 6.27
N HIS A 191 -12.47 11.34 5.26
CA HIS A 191 -12.70 12.18 4.07
C HIS A 191 -12.45 11.47 2.74
N HIS A 192 -12.16 10.16 2.76
CA HIS A 192 -11.85 9.41 1.55
C HIS A 192 -12.99 9.25 0.56
N GLN A 193 -14.23 9.47 0.99
CA GLN A 193 -15.43 9.39 0.16
C GLN A 193 -15.30 10.12 -1.19
N ALA A 194 -14.67 11.30 -1.22
CA ALA A 194 -14.51 12.08 -2.44
C ALA A 194 -13.58 11.40 -3.45
N ALA A 195 -12.51 10.73 -2.98
CA ALA A 195 -11.59 10.00 -3.85
C ALA A 195 -12.04 8.56 -4.14
N ALA A 196 -12.92 7.99 -3.30
CA ALA A 196 -13.51 6.66 -3.49
C ALA A 196 -14.59 6.63 -4.60
N THR A 197 -14.75 7.72 -5.34
CA THR A 197 -15.67 7.83 -6.48
C THR A 197 -15.09 7.26 -7.79
N GLY A 198 -13.79 6.95 -7.84
CA GLY A 198 -13.11 6.40 -9.01
C GLY A 198 -12.49 5.00 -8.79
N PRO A 199 -12.26 4.22 -9.86
CA PRO A 199 -11.76 2.85 -9.78
C PRO A 199 -10.29 2.71 -9.31
N THR A 200 -9.58 3.83 -9.08
CA THR A 200 -8.12 3.85 -8.82
C THR A 200 -7.69 3.07 -7.59
N CYS A 201 -8.57 2.98 -6.60
CA CYS A 201 -8.32 2.21 -5.37
C CYS A 201 -8.14 0.72 -5.67
N THR A 202 -8.75 0.21 -6.74
CA THR A 202 -8.73 -1.22 -7.08
C THR A 202 -7.37 -1.72 -7.55
N VAL A 203 -6.45 -0.82 -7.92
CA VAL A 203 -5.05 -1.17 -8.23
C VAL A 203 -4.31 -1.70 -6.99
N CYS A 204 -4.64 -1.19 -5.80
CA CYS A 204 -3.97 -1.54 -4.54
C CYS A 204 -4.87 -2.28 -3.55
N HIS A 205 -6.19 -2.15 -3.68
CA HIS A 205 -7.17 -2.68 -2.74
C HIS A 205 -8.19 -3.56 -3.46
N ALA A 206 -8.83 -4.45 -2.70
CA ALA A 206 -9.98 -5.22 -3.16
C ALA A 206 -11.14 -5.00 -2.19
N GLN A 207 -12.32 -5.50 -2.56
CA GLN A 207 -13.57 -5.35 -1.79
C GLN A 207 -13.40 -5.57 -0.28
N GLN A 208 -12.66 -6.60 0.12
CA GLN A 208 -12.50 -6.99 1.52
C GLN A 208 -11.71 -5.96 2.33
N PHE A 209 -10.84 -5.18 1.70
CA PHE A 209 -10.14 -4.10 2.39
C PHE A 209 -11.14 -3.02 2.84
N CYS A 210 -12.03 -2.60 1.95
CA CYS A 210 -13.11 -1.67 2.27
C CYS A 210 -14.03 -2.26 3.34
N ALA A 211 -14.42 -3.53 3.20
CA ALA A 211 -15.26 -4.25 4.15
C ALA A 211 -14.59 -4.49 5.52
N SER A 212 -13.27 -4.31 5.63
CA SER A 212 -12.55 -4.39 6.92
C SER A 212 -12.76 -3.15 7.80
N CYS A 213 -13.17 -2.02 7.20
CA CYS A 213 -13.49 -0.78 7.90
C CYS A 213 -15.00 -0.47 7.88
N HIS A 214 -15.65 -0.62 6.71
CA HIS A 214 -17.07 -0.30 6.54
C HIS A 214 -17.94 -1.44 7.04
N VAL A 215 -18.62 -1.24 8.17
CA VAL A 215 -19.54 -2.24 8.73
C VAL A 215 -20.73 -2.48 7.81
N ASN A 216 -21.21 -1.43 7.13
CA ASN A 216 -22.26 -1.46 6.12
C ASN A 216 -21.75 -1.80 4.70
N ALA A 217 -20.58 -2.41 4.53
CA ALA A 217 -20.01 -2.64 3.19
C ALA A 217 -20.96 -3.33 2.19
N ARG A 218 -21.81 -4.25 2.65
CA ARG A 218 -22.85 -4.95 1.85
C ARG A 218 -24.11 -4.12 1.55
N MET A 219 -24.10 -2.85 1.94
CA MET A 219 -25.19 -1.90 1.68
C MET A 219 -24.66 -0.70 0.89
N VAL A 220 -23.34 -0.59 0.73
CA VAL A 220 -22.69 0.45 -0.05
C VAL A 220 -22.39 -0.12 -1.42
N GLN A 221 -23.23 0.23 -2.41
CA GLN A 221 -23.12 -0.30 -3.78
C GLN A 221 -21.70 -0.15 -4.35
N ALA A 222 -21.03 0.96 -4.08
CA ALA A 222 -19.67 1.22 -4.54
C ALA A 222 -18.63 0.23 -4.00
N ILE A 223 -18.85 -0.34 -2.80
CA ILE A 223 -18.00 -1.38 -2.22
C ILE A 223 -18.43 -2.75 -2.74
N GLU A 224 -19.74 -3.01 -2.79
CA GLU A 224 -20.27 -4.31 -3.21
C GLU A 224 -19.99 -4.62 -4.68
N SER A 225 -19.90 -3.59 -5.54
CA SER A 225 -19.49 -3.75 -6.94
C SER A 225 -18.01 -4.03 -7.14
N LEU A 226 -17.17 -3.89 -6.11
CA LEU A 226 -15.73 -4.16 -6.25
C LEU A 226 -15.47 -5.66 -6.35
N PRO A 227 -14.52 -6.09 -7.21
CA PRO A 227 -14.13 -7.49 -7.27
C PRO A 227 -13.60 -8.00 -5.91
N PRO A 228 -14.05 -9.20 -5.46
CA PRO A 228 -13.52 -9.82 -4.26
C PRO A 228 -12.13 -10.42 -4.51
N ASP A 229 -11.28 -10.40 -3.49
CA ASP A 229 -9.99 -11.06 -3.51
C ASP A 229 -9.75 -11.91 -2.25
N GLY A 230 -9.57 -13.22 -2.43
CA GLY A 230 -9.36 -14.16 -1.33
C GLY A 230 -8.04 -13.94 -0.56
N ARG A 231 -7.01 -13.42 -1.23
CA ARG A 231 -5.72 -13.07 -0.62
C ARG A 231 -5.92 -11.88 0.31
N VAL A 232 -6.65 -10.86 -0.13
CA VAL A 232 -7.01 -9.72 0.71
C VAL A 232 -7.91 -10.14 1.87
N ALA A 233 -8.90 -10.99 1.62
CA ALA A 233 -9.76 -11.54 2.66
C ALA A 233 -8.96 -12.23 3.78
N ALA A 234 -7.92 -13.00 3.42
CA ALA A 234 -7.04 -13.62 4.39
C ALA A 234 -6.21 -12.59 5.18
N MET A 235 -5.73 -11.53 4.54
CA MET A 235 -4.91 -10.50 5.18
C MET A 235 -5.68 -9.63 6.18
N VAL A 236 -6.95 -9.33 5.91
CA VAL A 236 -7.78 -8.46 6.76
C VAL A 236 -8.62 -9.24 7.76
N ARG A 237 -8.58 -10.58 7.73
CA ARG A 237 -9.33 -11.43 8.66
C ARG A 237 -8.97 -11.10 10.10
N GLY A 238 -9.99 -10.79 10.92
CA GLY A 238 -9.78 -10.48 12.32
C GLY A 238 -9.14 -9.11 12.59
N ARG A 239 -8.92 -8.29 11.55
CA ARG A 239 -8.37 -6.94 11.71
C ARG A 239 -9.32 -6.10 12.56
N ARG A 240 -8.79 -5.50 13.62
CA ARG A 240 -9.49 -4.49 14.43
C ARG A 240 -9.03 -3.12 13.98
N VAL A 241 -9.97 -2.32 13.50
CA VAL A 241 -9.74 -0.94 13.08
C VAL A 241 -10.09 -0.02 14.24
N THR A 242 -9.23 0.96 14.50
CA THR A 242 -9.55 2.06 15.41
C THR A 242 -10.19 3.15 14.59
N TYR A 243 -11.44 3.49 14.92
CA TYR A 243 -12.17 4.56 14.26
C TYR A 243 -11.90 5.87 14.99
N PRO A 244 -11.55 6.96 14.29
CA PRO A 244 -11.54 8.27 14.92
C PRO A 244 -12.97 8.66 15.32
N ARG A 245 -13.09 9.31 16.49
CA ARG A 245 -14.36 9.86 16.98
C ARG A 245 -14.71 11.10 16.16
N PRO A 246 -15.81 11.11 15.39
CA PRO A 246 -16.14 12.25 14.54
C PRO A 246 -16.64 13.44 15.39
N PRO A 247 -16.60 14.68 14.88
CA PRO A 247 -17.04 15.87 15.60
C PRO A 247 -18.47 15.78 16.18
N SER A 248 -19.38 15.05 15.52
CA SER A 248 -20.74 14.83 16.01
C SER A 248 -20.80 14.15 17.38
N HIS A 249 -19.80 13.32 17.72
CA HIS A 249 -19.69 12.65 19.01
C HIS A 249 -18.96 13.51 20.07
N LEU A 250 -18.59 14.75 19.72
CA LEU A 250 -17.95 15.70 20.64
C LEU A 250 -18.96 16.60 21.36
N ALA A 251 -20.23 16.59 20.93
CA ALA A 251 -21.29 17.35 21.57
C ALA A 251 -21.47 16.93 23.03
N ALA A 252 -21.62 17.91 23.93
CA ALA A 252 -21.69 17.67 25.37
C ALA A 252 -22.91 16.84 25.79
N ASP A 253 -23.99 16.89 25.01
CA ASP A 253 -25.24 16.19 25.22
C ASP A 253 -25.37 14.92 24.36
N TRP A 254 -24.30 14.50 23.66
CA TRP A 254 -24.32 13.36 22.74
C TRP A 254 -24.92 12.10 23.37
N ASP A 255 -24.54 11.80 24.61
CA ASP A 255 -25.01 10.62 25.34
C ASP A 255 -26.55 10.59 25.46
N HIS A 256 -27.21 11.74 25.49
CA HIS A 256 -28.67 11.85 25.53
C HIS A 256 -29.31 12.07 24.15
N ALA A 257 -28.59 12.71 23.22
CA ALA A 257 -29.12 13.10 21.91
C ALA A 257 -28.97 12.00 20.83
N HIS A 258 -28.05 11.05 21.00
CA HIS A 258 -27.71 10.07 19.95
C HIS A 258 -28.91 9.23 19.49
N GLY A 259 -29.89 8.97 20.36
CA GLY A 259 -31.10 8.23 20.02
C GLY A 259 -31.98 8.96 18.99
N ALA A 260 -32.15 10.28 19.14
CA ALA A 260 -32.89 11.10 18.20
C ALA A 260 -32.16 11.22 16.86
N VAL A 261 -30.83 11.40 16.91
CA VAL A 261 -29.96 11.42 15.72
C VAL A 261 -30.04 10.08 14.98
N ALA A 262 -29.94 8.95 15.69
CA ALA A 262 -30.08 7.62 15.09
C ALA A 262 -31.47 7.40 14.49
N LYS A 263 -32.55 7.88 15.13
CA LYS A 263 -33.90 7.80 14.58
C LYS A 263 -34.03 8.59 13.26
N ALA A 264 -33.32 9.71 13.14
CA ALA A 264 -33.31 10.51 11.93
C ALA A 264 -32.48 9.88 10.78
N GLY A 265 -31.40 9.14 11.09
CA GLY A 265 -30.47 8.67 10.05
C GLY A 265 -29.52 7.54 10.47
N VAL A 266 -30.03 6.41 10.95
CA VAL A 266 -29.20 5.29 11.46
C VAL A 266 -28.21 4.69 10.44
N ALA A 267 -28.47 4.87 9.15
CA ALA A 267 -27.58 4.40 8.07
C ALA A 267 -26.19 5.04 8.14
N GLU A 268 -26.08 6.28 8.61
CA GLU A 268 -24.79 6.97 8.77
C GLU A 268 -23.96 6.36 9.92
N CYS A 269 -24.63 5.92 10.98
CA CYS A 269 -24.00 5.22 12.10
C CYS A 269 -23.41 3.87 11.64
N ALA A 270 -24.06 3.21 10.67
CA ALA A 270 -23.66 1.92 10.12
C ALA A 270 -22.31 1.94 9.39
N ASN A 271 -21.75 3.12 9.12
CA ASN A 271 -20.39 3.23 8.58
C ASN A 271 -19.34 2.68 9.56
N CYS A 272 -19.50 2.95 10.86
CA CYS A 272 -18.55 2.58 11.90
C CYS A 272 -19.13 1.66 12.99
N HIS A 273 -20.45 1.69 13.22
CA HIS A 273 -21.11 0.94 14.26
C HIS A 273 -21.89 -0.25 13.68
N ALA A 274 -21.59 -1.45 14.19
CA ALA A 274 -22.45 -2.61 13.99
C ALA A 274 -23.64 -2.58 14.96
N ARG A 275 -24.67 -3.38 14.67
CA ARG A 275 -25.81 -3.60 15.57
C ARG A 275 -25.36 -3.96 16.99
N GLU A 276 -24.35 -4.80 17.10
CA GLU A 276 -23.77 -5.25 18.37
C GLU A 276 -23.19 -4.09 19.21
N SER A 277 -22.74 -3.00 18.56
CA SER A 277 -22.27 -1.79 19.26
C SER A 277 -23.41 -1.16 20.05
N CYS A 278 -24.59 -1.01 19.43
CA CYS A 278 -25.78 -0.46 20.09
C CYS A 278 -26.30 -1.41 21.17
N LEU A 279 -26.30 -2.72 20.89
CA LEU A 279 -26.78 -3.73 21.84
C LEU A 279 -25.90 -3.87 23.09
N GLY A 280 -24.70 -3.29 23.12
CA GLY A 280 -23.87 -3.20 24.33
C GLY A 280 -24.63 -2.54 25.50
N CYS A 281 -25.42 -1.51 25.18
CA CYS A 281 -26.32 -0.82 26.12
C CYS A 281 -27.80 -1.20 25.86
N HIS A 282 -28.28 -1.19 24.62
CA HIS A 282 -29.68 -1.39 24.22
C HIS A 282 -30.13 -2.88 24.18
N ARG A 283 -29.85 -3.63 25.24
CA ARG A 283 -30.00 -5.12 25.28
C ARG A 283 -31.42 -5.65 25.09
N ILE A 284 -32.46 -4.90 25.49
CA ILE A 284 -33.87 -5.31 25.40
C ILE A 284 -34.53 -4.73 24.11
N GLN A 285 -33.73 -4.08 23.27
CA GLN A 285 -34.21 -3.17 22.24
C GLN A 285 -33.85 -3.59 20.81
N GLU A 286 -33.68 -4.90 20.55
CA GLU A 286 -33.71 -5.42 19.16
C GLU A 286 -35.03 -5.08 18.43
N ARG A 287 -36.07 -4.67 19.17
CA ARG A 287 -37.34 -4.16 18.65
C ARG A 287 -37.32 -2.68 18.25
N VAL A 288 -36.24 -1.94 18.51
CA VAL A 288 -36.10 -0.54 18.05
C VAL A 288 -35.77 -0.58 16.56
N PRO A 289 -36.62 -0.03 15.67
CA PRO A 289 -36.44 -0.14 14.23
C PRO A 289 -35.06 0.34 13.75
N ALA A 290 -34.54 1.42 14.33
CA ALA A 290 -33.22 1.94 14.01
C ALA A 290 -32.10 0.91 14.29
N ILE A 291 -32.10 0.25 15.45
CA ILE A 291 -31.11 -0.78 15.80
C ILE A 291 -31.29 -2.02 14.93
N ALA A 292 -32.54 -2.41 14.65
CA ALA A 292 -32.86 -3.54 13.78
C ALA A 292 -32.43 -3.33 12.33
N ALA A 293 -32.33 -2.08 11.87
CA ALA A 293 -31.86 -1.72 10.54
C ALA A 293 -30.33 -1.76 10.39
N LEU A 294 -29.56 -1.77 11.50
CA LEU A 294 -28.10 -1.82 11.45
C LEU A 294 -27.58 -3.20 10.99
N PRO A 295 -26.48 -3.24 10.21
CA PRO A 295 -25.80 -4.47 9.86
C PRO A 295 -25.27 -5.18 11.11
N ARG A 296 -25.36 -6.51 11.13
CA ARG A 296 -24.68 -7.34 12.12
C ARG A 296 -23.20 -7.50 11.77
N ARG A 297 -22.36 -7.69 12.78
CA ARG A 297 -20.98 -8.14 12.59
C ARG A 297 -20.97 -9.42 11.76
N THR A 298 -20.15 -9.46 10.71
CA THR A 298 -19.97 -10.66 9.88
C THR A 298 -18.56 -11.22 10.06
N SER A 299 -18.42 -12.54 9.92
CA SER A 299 -17.11 -13.19 9.98
C SER A 299 -16.23 -12.70 8.82
N GLY A 300 -15.06 -12.14 9.15
CA GLY A 300 -14.13 -11.56 8.17
C GLY A 300 -14.48 -10.14 7.71
N GLY A 301 -15.59 -9.56 8.16
CA GLY A 301 -15.94 -8.15 7.95
C GLY A 301 -15.51 -7.25 9.10
N ALA A 302 -15.81 -5.96 8.99
CA ALA A 302 -15.55 -4.98 10.03
C ALA A 302 -16.32 -5.33 11.32
N PHE A 303 -15.61 -5.31 12.45
CA PHE A 303 -16.23 -5.46 13.77
C PHE A 303 -17.06 -4.22 14.17
N GLY A 304 -16.72 -3.07 13.60
CA GLY A 304 -17.22 -1.79 14.07
C GLY A 304 -16.66 -1.40 15.44
N VAL A 305 -17.06 -0.22 15.90
CA VAL A 305 -16.68 0.31 17.22
C VAL A 305 -17.21 -0.61 18.32
N ASP A 306 -16.37 -0.91 19.31
CA ASP A 306 -16.78 -1.62 20.51
C ASP A 306 -17.15 -0.60 21.61
N LEU A 307 -18.40 -0.64 22.06
CA LEU A 307 -18.93 0.23 23.11
C LEU A 307 -19.10 -0.51 24.44
N ALA A 308 -18.63 -1.76 24.53
CA ALA A 308 -18.74 -2.54 25.76
C ALA A 308 -18.04 -1.82 26.93
N GLY A 309 -18.79 -1.61 28.01
CA GLY A 309 -18.28 -0.95 29.23
C GLY A 309 -18.20 0.58 29.16
N LEU A 310 -18.54 1.21 28.03
CA LEU A 310 -18.53 2.67 27.88
C LEU A 310 -19.86 3.33 28.26
N ARG A 311 -20.64 2.70 29.13
CA ARG A 311 -21.92 3.26 29.57
C ARG A 311 -21.68 4.46 30.49
N PRO A 312 -22.25 5.64 30.21
CA PRO A 312 -22.18 6.76 31.14
C PRO A 312 -22.79 6.41 32.50
N ALA A 313 -22.29 7.03 33.57
CA ALA A 313 -22.71 6.72 34.94
C ALA A 313 -24.17 7.09 35.22
N ASP A 314 -24.70 8.11 34.52
CA ASP A 314 -26.09 8.55 34.58
C ASP A 314 -27.06 7.69 33.75
N HIS A 315 -26.52 6.79 32.92
CA HIS A 315 -27.30 5.84 32.11
C HIS A 315 -27.61 4.56 32.88
N LEU A 316 -28.41 4.70 33.94
CA LEU A 316 -28.86 3.57 34.75
C LEU A 316 -29.73 2.58 33.92
N PRO A 317 -29.81 1.30 34.32
CA PRO A 317 -30.58 0.30 33.56
C PRO A 317 -32.05 0.67 33.29
N ASP A 318 -32.68 1.44 34.19
CA ASP A 318 -34.06 1.93 34.06
C ASP A 318 -34.20 3.13 33.13
N MET A 319 -33.11 3.83 32.80
CA MET A 319 -33.11 4.98 31.88
C MET A 319 -33.65 4.61 30.49
N GLN A 320 -33.47 3.35 30.05
CA GLN A 320 -34.02 2.83 28.79
C GLN A 320 -35.55 2.89 28.72
N LEU A 321 -36.23 2.89 29.88
CA LEU A 321 -37.68 3.03 29.97
C LEU A 321 -38.09 4.49 29.84
N ARG A 322 -37.26 5.43 30.32
CA ARG A 322 -37.51 6.88 30.27
C ARG A 322 -37.28 7.47 28.88
N HIS A 323 -36.36 6.89 28.09
CA HIS A 323 -36.14 7.26 26.69
C HIS A 323 -37.30 6.91 25.74
N ARG A 324 -38.23 6.01 26.12
CA ARG A 324 -39.38 5.65 25.26
C ARG A 324 -40.49 6.70 25.26
N ALA A 325 -40.46 7.64 26.21
CA ALA A 325 -41.49 8.65 26.41
C ALA A 325 -41.17 10.00 25.75
N LEU A 326 -40.04 10.09 25.02
CA LEU A 326 -39.58 11.24 24.24
C LEU A 326 -39.49 10.84 22.76
#